data_AF-A0A7X9J6H5-F1
#
_entry.id   AF-A0A7X9J6H5-F1
#
_cell.length_a   1.000
_cell.length_b   1.000
_cell.length_c   1.000
_cell.angle_alpha   90.00
_cell.angle_beta   90.00
_cell.angle_gamma   90.00
#
_symmetry.space_group_name_H-M   'P 1'
#
loop_
_entity.id
_entity.type
_entity.pdbx_description
1 polymer ?
#
loop_
_entity_poly.entity_id
_entity_poly.type
_entity_poly.pdbx_seq_one_letter_code
_entity_poly.pdbx_strand_id
1 'polypeptide(L)'
;MKNLPVPTCDEMLAQLRSLGNSTNVAGQQRFAIVGGEQLGVSLPEIRRLGKGIHSHELAAQLWASNVHEARILAAQVDEPEKVTLQQMEAWASEFESWDVCDQVTDELFIHTAYAMQVIPEWAAREEEFVRRAAFA
;
A
#
# COMPACT_ATOMS: atom_id res chain seq x y z
N MET A 1 -6.83 7.23 -26.98
CA MET A 1 -6.99 7.50 -25.54
C MET A 1 -6.01 8.60 -25.17
N LYS A 2 -6.43 9.67 -24.50
CA LYS A 2 -5.51 10.73 -24.07
C LYS A 2 -4.67 10.18 -22.91
N ASN A 3 -3.36 10.16 -23.05
CA ASN A 3 -2.46 9.96 -21.91
C ASN A 3 -2.66 11.17 -20.99
N LEU A 4 -3.41 10.97 -19.91
CA LEU A 4 -3.43 11.94 -18.82
C LEU A 4 -2.04 11.90 -18.15
N PRO A 5 -1.49 13.06 -17.76
CA PRO A 5 -0.24 13.08 -17.01
C PRO A 5 -0.39 12.31 -15.70
N VAL A 6 0.68 11.64 -15.28
CA VAL A 6 0.73 11.01 -13.94
C VAL A 6 0.56 12.13 -12.90
N PRO A 7 -0.38 12.00 -11.95
CA PRO A 7 -0.56 12.99 -10.90
C PRO A 7 0.63 13.00 -9.95
N THR A 8 0.86 14.14 -9.31
CA THR A 8 1.90 14.28 -8.28
C THR A 8 1.47 13.63 -6.95
N CYS A 9 2.44 13.31 -6.09
CA CYS A 9 2.15 12.80 -4.75
C CYS A 9 1.25 13.77 -3.96
N ASP A 10 1.54 15.07 -4.02
CA ASP A 10 0.76 16.10 -3.33
C ASP A 10 -0.71 16.14 -3.81
N GLU A 11 -0.96 16.00 -5.12
CA GLU A 11 -2.33 15.94 -5.66
C GLU A 11 -3.08 14.69 -5.18
N MET A 12 -2.40 13.54 -5.10
CA MET A 12 -3.00 12.31 -4.61
C MET A 12 -3.28 12.37 -3.10
N LEU A 13 -2.34 12.90 -2.31
CA LEU A 13 -2.53 13.12 -0.87
C LEU A 13 -3.66 14.12 -0.60
N ALA A 14 -3.75 15.21 -1.37
CA ALA A 14 -4.85 16.16 -1.27
C ALA A 14 -6.21 15.50 -1.56
N GLN A 15 -6.28 14.65 -2.59
CA GLN A 15 -7.49 13.89 -2.90
C GLN A 15 -7.87 12.90 -1.79
N LEU A 16 -6.92 12.13 -1.27
CA LEU A 16 -7.16 11.23 -0.13
C LEU A 16 -7.69 11.99 1.08
N ARG A 17 -7.07 13.12 1.44
CA ARG A 17 -7.51 13.97 2.56
C ARG A 17 -8.93 14.50 2.36
N SER A 18 -9.28 14.87 1.13
CA SER A 18 -10.64 15.35 0.80
C SER A 18 -11.72 14.27 0.92
N LEU A 19 -11.35 13.00 0.78
CA LEU A 19 -12.23 11.83 0.93
C LEU A 19 -12.22 11.26 2.34
N GLY A 20 -11.44 11.82 3.25
CA GLY A 20 -11.26 11.33 4.62
C GLY A 20 -12.57 11.29 5.40
N ASN A 21 -12.72 10.27 6.25
CA ASN A 21 -13.89 10.07 7.09
C ASN A 21 -13.48 9.59 8.49
N SER A 22 -13.59 10.48 9.47
CA SER A 22 -13.25 10.21 10.87
C SER A 22 -14.12 9.12 11.53
N THR A 23 -15.34 8.88 11.03
CA THR A 23 -16.17 7.75 11.49
C THR A 23 -15.56 6.42 11.07
N ASN A 24 -14.98 6.36 9.86
CA ASN A 24 -14.29 5.17 9.39
C ASN A 24 -12.99 4.94 10.18
N VAL A 25 -12.25 6.01 10.52
CA VAL A 25 -11.07 5.91 11.39
C VAL A 25 -11.43 5.28 12.74
N ALA A 26 -12.52 5.73 13.37
CA ALA A 26 -13.00 5.13 14.63
C ALA A 26 -13.44 3.67 14.46
N GLY A 27 -13.98 3.30 13.28
CA GLY A 27 -14.35 1.94 12.93
C GLY A 27 -13.14 1.02 12.74
N GLN A 28 -12.12 1.50 12.02
CA GLN A 28 -10.85 0.80 11.73
C GLN A 28 -10.14 0.34 13.02
N GLN A 29 -10.15 1.18 14.06
CA GLN A 29 -9.55 0.84 15.36
C GLN A 29 -10.14 -0.44 16.00
N ARG A 30 -11.42 -0.74 15.75
CA ARG A 30 -12.07 -1.97 16.25
C ARG A 30 -11.50 -3.24 15.61
N PHE A 31 -10.88 -3.11 14.44
CA PHE A 31 -10.22 -4.18 13.71
C PHE A 31 -8.69 -4.14 13.84
N ALA A 32 -8.15 -3.38 14.81
CA ALA A 32 -6.71 -3.17 14.99
C ALA A 32 -6.00 -2.65 13.73
N ILE A 33 -6.72 -1.89 12.90
CA ILE A 33 -6.12 -1.11 11.81
C ILE A 33 -5.59 0.18 12.45
N VAL A 34 -4.28 0.24 12.62
CA VAL A 34 -3.54 1.32 13.30
C VAL A 34 -2.29 1.68 12.49
N GLY A 35 -1.55 2.71 12.93
CA GLY A 35 -0.30 3.13 12.29
C GLY A 35 -0.46 4.36 11.40
N GLY A 36 0.64 5.09 11.23
CA GLY A 36 0.71 6.32 10.42
C GLY A 36 -0.38 7.37 10.73
N GLU A 37 -0.59 8.25 9.75
CA GLU A 37 -1.78 9.11 9.70
C GLU A 37 -2.92 8.36 8.99
N GLN A 38 -4.07 8.21 9.65
CA GLN A 38 -5.25 7.53 9.10
C GLN A 38 -6.30 8.54 8.66
N LEU A 39 -6.72 8.46 7.40
CA LEU A 39 -7.72 9.36 6.82
C LEU A 39 -9.13 8.76 6.84
N GLY A 40 -9.26 7.44 6.94
CA GLY A 40 -10.54 6.73 6.91
C GLY A 40 -11.16 6.65 5.51
N VAL A 41 -10.34 6.73 4.45
CA VAL A 41 -10.82 6.59 3.07
C VAL A 41 -11.16 5.13 2.81
N SER A 42 -12.35 4.86 2.28
CA SER A 42 -12.76 3.48 1.99
C SER A 42 -11.92 2.87 0.85
N LEU A 43 -11.66 1.56 0.92
CA LEU A 43 -10.92 0.84 -0.13
C LEU A 43 -11.51 1.03 -1.55
N PRO A 44 -12.84 1.04 -1.77
CA PRO A 44 -13.40 1.37 -3.09
C PRO A 44 -12.99 2.75 -3.62
N GLU A 45 -12.88 3.75 -2.75
CA GLU A 45 -12.44 5.10 -3.13
C GLU A 45 -10.94 5.13 -3.43
N ILE A 46 -10.11 4.43 -2.64
CA ILE A 46 -8.68 4.27 -2.94
C ILE A 46 -8.51 3.62 -4.32
N ARG A 47 -9.23 2.51 -4.56
CA ARG A 47 -9.23 1.80 -5.84
C ARG A 47 -9.65 2.69 -7.01
N ARG A 48 -10.66 3.53 -6.80
CA ARG A 48 -11.13 4.51 -7.78
C ARG A 48 -10.06 5.56 -8.09
N LEU A 49 -9.33 6.03 -7.08
CA LEU A 49 -8.25 7.01 -7.24
C LEU A 49 -7.05 6.45 -8.01
N GLY A 50 -6.60 5.24 -7.68
CA GLY A 50 -5.43 4.62 -8.34
C GLY A 50 -5.70 4.09 -9.76
N LYS A 51 -6.97 4.02 -10.17
CA LYS A 51 -7.37 3.36 -11.42
C LYS A 51 -6.68 3.95 -12.65
N GLY A 52 -5.88 3.13 -13.34
CA GLY A 52 -5.21 3.49 -14.58
C GLY A 52 -3.97 4.37 -14.40
N ILE A 53 -3.51 4.53 -13.16
CA ILE A 53 -2.24 5.18 -12.84
C ILE A 53 -1.20 4.08 -12.64
N HIS A 54 -0.08 4.20 -13.33
CA HIS A 54 1.08 3.33 -13.16
C HIS A 54 2.33 4.20 -13.11
N SER A 55 2.97 4.29 -11.94
CA SER A 55 4.18 5.07 -11.73
C SER A 55 4.91 4.62 -10.47
N HIS A 56 6.05 3.98 -10.68
CA HIS A 56 6.94 3.55 -9.61
C HIS A 56 7.45 4.70 -8.73
N GLU A 57 7.74 5.85 -9.34
CA GLU A 57 8.18 7.05 -8.61
C GLU A 57 7.07 7.60 -7.70
N LEU A 58 5.83 7.67 -8.21
CA LEU A 58 4.68 8.10 -7.41
C LEU A 58 4.41 7.13 -6.27
N ALA A 59 4.48 5.82 -6.52
CA ALA A 59 4.30 4.79 -5.50
C ALA A 59 5.31 4.96 -4.35
N ALA A 60 6.60 5.16 -4.67
CA ALA A 60 7.63 5.40 -3.65
C ALA A 60 7.37 6.67 -2.83
N GLN A 61 6.92 7.76 -3.47
CA GLN A 61 6.58 9.01 -2.77
C GLN A 61 5.35 8.86 -1.86
N LEU A 62 4.31 8.17 -2.34
CA LEU A 62 3.11 7.86 -1.56
C LEU A 62 3.43 6.99 -0.35
N TRP A 63 4.27 5.97 -0.52
CA TRP A 63 4.74 5.12 0.57
C TRP A 63 5.46 5.93 1.64
N ALA A 64 6.41 6.79 1.21
CA ALA A 64 7.21 7.63 2.10
C ALA A 64 6.40 8.71 2.85
N SER A 65 5.16 9.01 2.42
CA SER A 65 4.28 9.97 3.10
C SER A 65 3.84 9.51 4.49
N ASN A 66 3.93 8.19 4.78
CA ASN A 66 3.47 7.57 6.02
C ASN A 66 1.97 7.79 6.33
N VAL A 67 1.17 8.11 5.30
CA VAL A 67 -0.29 8.11 5.38
C VAL A 67 -0.79 6.70 5.07
N HIS A 68 -1.61 6.13 5.94
CA HIS A 68 -2.07 4.75 5.85
C HIS A 68 -2.72 4.44 4.50
N GLU A 69 -3.71 5.23 4.06
CA GLU A 69 -4.36 5.02 2.78
C GLU A 69 -3.47 5.35 1.57
N ALA A 70 -2.44 6.18 1.76
CA ALA A 70 -1.45 6.43 0.71
C ALA A 70 -0.53 5.23 0.49
N ARG A 71 -0.21 4.45 1.53
CA ARG A 71 0.55 3.19 1.39
C ARG A 71 -0.25 2.12 0.63
N ILE A 72 -1.56 2.03 0.88
CA ILE A 72 -2.45 1.15 0.09
C ILE A 72 -2.50 1.62 -1.38
N LEU A 73 -2.67 2.93 -1.60
CA LEU A 73 -2.65 3.51 -2.94
C LEU A 73 -1.31 3.28 -3.64
N ALA A 74 -0.19 3.36 -2.91
CA ALA A 74 1.15 3.14 -3.45
C ALA A 74 1.27 1.76 -4.11
N ALA A 75 0.82 0.70 -3.43
CA ALA A 75 0.80 -0.64 -4.00
C ALA A 75 -0.06 -0.75 -5.27
N GLN A 76 -1.19 -0.06 -5.29
CA GLN A 76 -2.09 -0.07 -6.45
C GLN A 76 -1.52 0.62 -7.69
N VAL A 77 -0.70 1.67 -7.51
CA VAL A 77 -0.16 2.48 -8.62
C VAL A 77 1.28 2.12 -8.99
N ASP A 78 1.95 1.25 -8.24
CA ASP A 78 3.31 0.81 -8.55
C ASP A 78 3.34 -0.08 -9.81
N GLU A 79 4.53 -0.29 -10.35
CA GLU A 79 4.84 -1.08 -11.53
C GLU A 79 5.56 -2.38 -11.08
N PRO A 80 4.87 -3.54 -11.00
CA PRO A 80 5.43 -4.77 -10.43
C PRO A 80 6.75 -5.22 -11.05
N GLU A 81 6.97 -4.89 -12.33
CA GLU A 81 8.20 -5.19 -13.07
C GLU A 81 9.40 -4.34 -12.67
N LYS A 82 9.17 -3.20 -11.99
CA LYS A 82 10.23 -2.32 -11.46
C LYS A 82 10.49 -2.55 -9.98
N VAL A 83 9.57 -3.20 -9.27
CA VAL A 83 9.74 -3.53 -7.85
C VAL A 83 10.96 -4.41 -7.66
N THR A 84 11.78 -4.08 -6.68
CA THR A 84 12.98 -4.83 -6.31
C THR A 84 12.76 -5.61 -5.02
N LEU A 85 13.55 -6.68 -4.82
CA LEU A 85 13.58 -7.39 -3.54
C LEU A 85 13.86 -6.44 -2.36
N GLN A 86 14.75 -5.45 -2.55
CA GLN A 86 15.06 -4.46 -1.52
C GLN A 86 13.84 -3.61 -1.14
N GLN A 87 13.03 -3.19 -2.13
CA GLN A 87 11.79 -2.47 -1.86
C GLN A 87 10.79 -3.35 -1.10
N MET A 88 10.61 -4.60 -1.53
CA MET A 88 9.71 -5.54 -0.87
C MET A 88 10.08 -5.74 0.60
N GLU A 89 11.36 -5.99 0.90
CA GLU A 89 11.88 -6.11 2.25
C GLU A 89 11.67 -4.82 3.07
N ALA A 90 11.98 -3.67 2.49
CA ALA A 90 11.80 -2.38 3.16
C ALA A 90 10.33 -2.14 3.52
N TRP A 91 9.41 -2.31 2.57
CA TRP A 91 7.99 -2.10 2.78
C TRP A 91 7.39 -3.12 3.75
N ALA A 92 7.76 -4.40 3.63
CA ALA A 92 7.29 -5.45 4.53
C ALA A 92 7.71 -5.19 5.99
N SER A 93 8.92 -4.66 6.20
CA SER A 93 9.42 -4.30 7.54
C SER A 93 8.70 -3.10 8.16
N GLU A 94 7.99 -2.30 7.34
CA GLU A 94 7.24 -1.11 7.76
C GLU A 94 5.73 -1.35 7.91
N PHE A 95 5.23 -2.57 7.68
CA PHE A 95 3.81 -2.86 7.89
C PHE A 95 3.43 -2.68 9.37
N GLU A 96 2.42 -1.87 9.62
CA GLU A 96 1.91 -1.56 10.97
C GLU A 96 0.54 -2.19 11.25
N SER A 97 -0.13 -2.68 10.19
CA SER A 97 -1.47 -3.25 10.28
C SER A 97 -1.67 -4.34 9.23
N TRP A 98 -2.61 -5.25 9.54
CA TRP A 98 -2.89 -6.40 8.68
C TRP A 98 -3.45 -6.00 7.31
N ASP A 99 -4.18 -4.90 7.23
CA ASP A 99 -4.80 -4.46 5.98
C ASP A 99 -3.80 -3.82 5.02
N VAL A 100 -2.82 -3.04 5.51
CA VAL A 100 -1.71 -2.57 4.66
C VAL A 100 -0.92 -3.77 4.14
N CYS A 101 -0.60 -4.72 5.02
CA CYS A 101 0.06 -5.96 4.64
C CYS A 101 -0.71 -6.67 3.50
N ASP A 102 -1.98 -6.99 3.73
CA ASP A 102 -2.80 -7.74 2.77
C ASP A 102 -3.01 -6.98 1.45
N GLN A 103 -3.28 -5.66 1.51
CA GLN A 103 -3.44 -4.87 0.28
C GLN A 103 -2.14 -4.77 -0.52
N VAL A 104 -0.99 -4.60 0.14
CA VAL A 104 0.30 -4.51 -0.56
C VAL A 104 0.69 -5.87 -1.16
N THR A 105 0.43 -6.97 -0.46
CA THR A 105 0.69 -8.30 -1.00
C THR A 105 -0.20 -8.59 -2.21
N ASP A 106 -1.51 -8.39 -2.08
CA ASP A 106 -2.50 -8.70 -3.10
C ASP A 106 -2.41 -7.81 -4.34
N GLU A 107 -2.22 -6.50 -4.16
CA GLU A 107 -2.27 -5.54 -5.29
C GLU A 107 -0.89 -5.41 -5.98
N LEU A 108 0.22 -5.76 -5.31
CA LEU A 108 1.57 -5.57 -5.85
C LEU A 108 2.46 -6.82 -5.76
N PHE A 109 2.74 -7.32 -4.55
CA PHE A 109 3.85 -8.29 -4.39
C PHE A 109 3.61 -9.61 -5.11
N ILE A 110 2.37 -10.11 -5.18
CA ILE A 110 2.02 -11.34 -5.92
C ILE A 110 2.33 -11.23 -7.42
N HIS A 111 2.48 -10.02 -7.96
CA HIS A 111 2.76 -9.75 -9.36
C HIS A 111 4.25 -9.54 -9.67
N THR A 112 5.10 -9.53 -8.64
CA THR A 112 6.54 -9.33 -8.80
C THR A 112 7.26 -10.64 -9.15
N ALA A 113 8.46 -10.53 -9.74
CA ALA A 113 9.30 -11.70 -10.03
C ALA A 113 9.84 -12.41 -8.77
N TYR A 114 9.74 -11.77 -7.59
CA TYR A 114 10.35 -12.24 -6.35
C TYR A 114 9.36 -12.90 -5.38
N ALA A 115 8.05 -12.89 -5.68
CA ALA A 115 7.01 -13.42 -4.79
C ALA A 115 7.33 -14.85 -4.29
N MET A 116 7.67 -15.76 -5.22
CA MET A 116 8.00 -17.15 -4.88
C MET A 116 9.29 -17.30 -4.07
N GLN A 117 10.19 -16.33 -4.15
CA GLN A 117 11.41 -16.31 -3.36
C GLN A 117 11.13 -15.90 -1.91
N VAL A 118 10.36 -14.82 -1.71
CA VAL A 118 10.17 -14.24 -0.37
C VAL A 118 9.23 -15.06 0.51
N ILE A 119 8.25 -15.77 -0.05
CA ILE A 119 7.26 -16.54 0.73
C ILE A 119 7.90 -17.46 1.79
N PRO A 120 8.80 -18.41 1.45
CA PRO A 120 9.40 -19.29 2.45
C PRO A 120 10.31 -18.53 3.43
N GLU A 121 10.96 -17.46 2.98
CA GLU A 121 11.84 -16.64 3.82
C GLU A 121 11.03 -15.88 4.87
N TRP A 122 9.97 -15.19 4.45
CA TRP A 122 9.06 -14.43 5.31
C TRP A 122 8.23 -15.33 6.22
N ALA A 123 7.77 -16.49 5.76
CA ALA A 123 7.03 -17.44 6.58
C ALA A 123 7.82 -17.91 7.82
N ALA A 124 9.15 -17.90 7.76
CA ALA A 124 10.04 -18.28 8.84
C ALA A 124 10.37 -17.13 9.82
N ARG A 125 9.89 -15.91 9.56
CA ARG A 125 10.19 -14.71 10.37
C ARG A 125 9.35 -14.63 11.64
N GLU A 126 9.87 -13.95 12.65
CA GLU A 126 9.15 -13.72 13.91
C GLU A 126 8.35 -12.42 13.88
N GLU A 127 8.80 -11.46 13.07
CA GLU A 127 8.16 -10.18 12.83
C GLU A 127 6.73 -10.40 12.29
N GLU A 128 5.73 -10.00 13.07
CA GLU A 128 4.33 -10.41 12.88
C GLU A 128 3.81 -10.19 11.46
N PHE A 129 3.96 -8.98 10.93
CA PHE A 129 3.44 -8.64 9.61
C PHE A 129 4.33 -9.10 8.46
N VAL A 130 5.64 -9.23 8.66
CA VAL A 130 6.51 -9.86 7.65
C VAL A 130 6.11 -11.32 7.49
N ARG A 131 5.90 -12.05 8.61
CA ARG A 131 5.40 -13.41 8.55
C ARG A 131 4.02 -13.50 7.94
N ARG A 132 3.10 -12.59 8.29
CA ARG A 132 1.76 -12.52 7.70
C ARG A 132 1.82 -12.37 6.18
N ALA A 133 2.71 -11.52 5.67
CA ALA A 133 2.82 -11.25 4.23
C ALA A 133 3.14 -12.49 3.38
N ALA A 134 3.70 -13.55 3.98
CA ALA A 134 3.91 -14.83 3.31
C ALA A 134 2.62 -15.65 3.09
N PHE A 135 1.54 -15.33 3.81
CA PHE A 135 0.27 -16.06 3.82
C PHE A 135 -0.95 -15.21 3.47
N ALA A 136 -0.75 -13.90 3.28
CA ALA A 136 -1.78 -12.97 2.86
C ALA A 136 -2.18 -13.25 1.40
#